data_AF-A0A3N4I614-F1
#
_entry.id   AF-A0A3N4I614-F1
#
_cell.length_a   1.000
_cell.length_b   1.000
_cell.length_c   1.000
_cell.angle_alpha   90.00
_cell.angle_beta   90.00
_cell.angle_gamma   90.00
#
_symmetry.space_group_name_H-M   'P 1'
#
loop_
_entity.id
_entity.type
_entity.pdbx_description
1 polymer ?
#
loop_
_entity_poly.entity_id
_entity_poly.type
_entity_poly.pdbx_seq_one_letter_code
_entity_poly.pdbx_strand_id
1 'polypeptide(L)'
;MKAANWQRFVFHQSPIYFRKYLPRYHYEQWMNLVQGIRLATRKELFEYEVDEIRIRFQKFVAYYEEVFYRYDINRVGACLPSIHQLRHVHEAITHCGPMYSYAQWAMERMNGAITAVTATDSLCHERGVNRGCHSL
;
A
#
# COMPACT_ATOMS: atom_id res chain seq x y z
N MET A 1 -10.95 1.18 1.67
CA MET A 1 -10.08 -0.02 1.71
C MET A 1 -8.87 0.31 2.57
N LYS A 2 -8.54 -0.49 3.60
CA LYS A 2 -7.35 -0.28 4.44
C LYS A 2 -6.07 -0.67 3.69
N ALA A 3 -4.96 0.01 3.95
CA ALA A 3 -3.66 -0.25 3.35
C ALA A 3 -3.17 -1.69 3.59
N ALA A 4 -3.48 -2.30 4.74
CA ALA A 4 -3.18 -3.72 5.01
C ALA A 4 -4.00 -4.69 4.13
N ASN A 5 -5.25 -4.35 3.80
CA ASN A 5 -6.06 -5.17 2.89
C ASN A 5 -5.52 -5.09 1.47
N TRP A 6 -5.11 -3.89 1.04
CA TRP A 6 -4.44 -3.70 -0.24
C TRP A 6 -3.14 -4.47 -0.32
N GLN A 7 -2.30 -4.44 0.73
CA GLN A 7 -1.05 -5.21 0.79
C GLN A 7 -1.31 -6.71 0.62
N ARG A 8 -2.31 -7.28 1.33
CA ARG A 8 -2.68 -8.69 1.20
C ARG A 8 -3.14 -9.03 -0.21
N PHE A 9 -3.95 -8.16 -0.81
CA PHE A 9 -4.38 -8.31 -2.20
C PHE A 9 -3.17 -8.34 -3.14
N VAL A 10 -2.30 -7.34 -3.07
CA VAL A 10 -1.12 -7.24 -3.95
C VAL A 10 -0.20 -8.45 -3.76
N PHE A 11 0.05 -8.88 -2.52
CA PHE A 11 1.04 -9.92 -2.26
C PHE A 11 0.52 -11.33 -2.50
N HIS A 12 -0.72 -11.64 -2.16
CA HIS A 12 -1.20 -13.03 -2.16
C HIS A 12 -2.26 -13.25 -3.22
N GLN A 13 -3.24 -12.35 -3.30
CA GLN A 13 -4.42 -12.56 -4.13
C GLN A 13 -4.13 -12.28 -5.61
N SER A 14 -3.53 -11.14 -5.90
CA SER A 14 -3.30 -10.64 -7.24
C SER A 14 -2.36 -11.53 -8.06
N PRO A 15 -1.25 -12.09 -7.53
CA PRO A 15 -0.35 -12.92 -8.34
C PRO A 15 -0.99 -14.25 -8.73
N ILE A 16 -1.93 -14.76 -7.92
CA ILE A 16 -2.65 -16.02 -8.18
C ILE A 16 -3.74 -15.77 -9.22
N TYR A 17 -4.61 -14.77 -8.99
CA TYR A 17 -5.71 -14.50 -9.93
C TYR A 17 -5.19 -14.03 -11.28
N PHE A 18 -4.26 -13.08 -11.31
CA PHE A 18 -3.81 -12.50 -12.57
C PHE A 18 -3.01 -13.48 -13.42
N ARG A 19 -2.37 -14.49 -12.81
CA ARG A 19 -1.71 -15.56 -13.57
C ARG A 19 -2.68 -16.34 -14.46
N LYS A 20 -3.94 -16.46 -14.05
CA LYS A 20 -4.97 -17.16 -14.82
C LYS A 20 -5.67 -16.25 -15.83
N TYR A 21 -5.88 -14.98 -15.49
CA TYR A 21 -6.77 -14.09 -16.26
C TYR A 21 -6.05 -13.05 -17.13
N LEU A 22 -4.81 -12.67 -16.81
CA LEU A 22 -4.08 -11.68 -17.61
C LEU A 22 -3.24 -12.38 -18.69
N PRO A 23 -3.17 -11.81 -19.90
CA PRO A 23 -2.14 -12.16 -20.88
C PRO A 23 -0.75 -12.06 -20.24
N ARG A 24 0.15 -12.94 -20.67
CA ARG A 24 1.51 -13.07 -20.11
C ARG A 24 2.24 -11.73 -20.01
N TYR A 25 2.16 -10.91 -21.06
CA TYR A 25 2.79 -9.58 -21.09
C TYR A 25 2.35 -8.69 -19.92
N HIS A 26 1.03 -8.55 -19.70
CA HIS A 26 0.49 -7.72 -18.62
C HIS A 26 0.77 -8.32 -17.24
N TYR A 27 0.74 -9.65 -17.13
CA TYR A 27 1.08 -10.33 -15.89
C TYR A 27 2.53 -10.08 -15.46
N GLU A 28 3.49 -10.16 -16.39
CA GLU A 28 4.90 -9.91 -16.10
C GLU A 28 5.14 -8.48 -15.59
N GLN A 29 4.45 -7.48 -16.17
CA GLN A 29 4.55 -6.11 -15.70
C GLN A 29 3.89 -5.92 -14.33
N TRP A 30 2.74 -6.53 -14.08
CA TRP A 30 2.16 -6.56 -12.74
C TRP A 30 3.11 -7.19 -11.72
N MET A 31 3.82 -8.25 -12.08
CA MET A 31 4.79 -8.88 -11.20
C MET A 31 6.01 -8.00 -10.92
N ASN A 32 6.40 -7.09 -11.82
CA ASN A 32 7.41 -6.06 -11.50
C ASN A 32 6.95 -5.17 -10.34
N LEU A 33 5.69 -4.72 -10.35
CA LEU A 33 5.11 -3.96 -9.24
C LEU A 33 5.11 -4.78 -7.94
N VAL A 34 4.57 -6.00 -7.97
CA VAL A 34 4.45 -6.85 -6.78
C VAL A 34 5.82 -7.14 -6.17
N GLN A 35 6.80 -7.52 -6.99
CA GLN A 35 8.16 -7.83 -6.52
C GLN A 35 8.87 -6.57 -6.00
N GLY A 36 8.71 -5.43 -6.67
CA GLY A 36 9.24 -4.15 -6.21
C GLY A 36 8.69 -3.74 -4.84
N ILE A 37 7.36 -3.84 -4.61
CA ILE A 37 6.76 -3.51 -3.31
C ILE A 37 7.24 -4.50 -2.24
N ARG A 38 7.30 -5.80 -2.54
CA ARG A 38 7.78 -6.80 -1.58
C ARG A 38 9.22 -6.52 -1.14
N LEU A 39 10.10 -6.19 -2.09
CA LEU A 39 11.50 -5.87 -1.80
C LEU A 39 11.59 -4.58 -0.97
N ALA A 40 10.92 -3.51 -1.41
CA ALA A 40 10.90 -2.20 -0.74
C ALA A 40 10.41 -2.25 0.71
N THR A 41 9.59 -3.25 1.06
CA THR A 41 8.91 -3.35 2.36
C THR A 41 9.57 -4.36 3.30
N ARG A 42 10.75 -4.88 2.93
CA ARG A 42 11.59 -5.62 3.86
C ARG A 42 12.12 -4.72 4.98
N LYS A 43 12.48 -5.32 6.10
CA LYS A 43 13.08 -4.62 7.24
C LYS A 43 14.53 -4.21 6.97
N GLU A 44 15.22 -5.02 6.18
CA GLU A 44 16.63 -4.83 5.80
C GLU A 44 16.71 -4.89 4.28
N LEU A 45 17.43 -3.92 3.72
CA LEU A 45 17.62 -3.71 2.29
C LEU A 45 19.09 -3.42 2.02
N PHE A 46 19.62 -4.04 0.98
CA PHE A 46 20.96 -3.73 0.45
C PHE A 46 20.87 -2.72 -0.69
N GLU A 47 21.97 -2.00 -0.96
CA GLU A 47 22.01 -0.96 -1.99
C GLU A 47 21.67 -1.49 -3.40
N TYR A 48 22.17 -2.67 -3.76
CA TYR A 48 21.82 -3.32 -5.03
C TYR A 48 20.32 -3.68 -5.13
N GLU A 49 19.65 -3.92 -4.00
CA GLU A 49 18.21 -4.18 -3.96
C GLU A 49 17.42 -2.89 -4.17
N VAL A 50 17.95 -1.73 -3.76
CA VAL A 50 17.37 -0.42 -4.04
C VAL A 50 17.39 -0.13 -5.54
N ASP A 51 18.48 -0.47 -6.22
CA ASP A 51 18.55 -0.39 -7.67
C ASP A 51 17.58 -1.35 -8.37
N GLU A 52 17.42 -2.57 -7.84
CA GLU A 52 16.43 -3.52 -8.35
C GLU A 52 15.00 -2.95 -8.21
N ILE A 53 14.67 -2.33 -7.07
CA ILE A 53 13.39 -1.66 -6.84
C ILE A 53 13.18 -0.55 -7.87
N ARG A 54 14.17 0.31 -8.08
CA ARG A 54 14.13 1.39 -9.08
C ARG A 54 13.80 0.85 -10.46
N ILE A 55 14.52 -0.16 -10.92
CA ILE A 55 14.32 -0.76 -12.25
C ILE A 55 12.92 -1.36 -12.38
N ARG A 56 12.44 -2.09 -11.36
CA ARG A 56 11.12 -2.72 -11.38
C ARG A 56 9.98 -1.71 -11.44
N PHE A 57 10.05 -0.65 -10.63
CA PHE A 57 9.03 0.39 -10.66
C PHE A 57 9.08 1.21 -11.94
N GLN A 58 10.26 1.55 -12.46
CA GLN A 58 10.37 2.22 -13.75
C GLN A 58 9.75 1.39 -14.88
N LYS A 59 10.01 0.07 -14.92
CA LYS A 59 9.38 -0.84 -15.90
C LYS A 59 7.86 -0.84 -15.80
N PHE A 60 7.33 -0.96 -14.58
CA PHE A 60 5.88 -0.98 -14.37
C PHE A 60 5.23 0.36 -14.73
N VAL A 61 5.83 1.49 -14.32
CA VAL A 61 5.31 2.84 -14.63
C VAL A 61 5.34 3.10 -16.12
N ALA A 62 6.43 2.75 -16.82
CA ALA A 62 6.52 2.90 -18.26
C ALA A 62 5.44 2.07 -18.99
N TYR A 63 5.26 0.81 -18.58
CA TYR A 63 4.17 -0.03 -19.08
C TYR A 63 2.80 0.60 -18.83
N TYR A 64 2.58 1.17 -17.65
CA TYR A 64 1.31 1.80 -17.30
C TYR A 64 1.04 3.06 -18.14
N GLU A 65 2.06 3.89 -18.30
CA GLU A 65 2.03 5.11 -19.13
C GLU A 65 1.74 4.77 -20.60
N GLU A 66 2.31 3.68 -21.12
CA GLU A 66 2.07 3.21 -22.49
C GLU A 66 0.68 2.61 -22.68
N VAL A 67 0.24 1.71 -21.79
CA VAL A 67 -0.97 0.89 -22.01
C VAL A 67 -2.25 1.58 -21.55
N PHE A 68 -2.23 2.26 -20.40
CA PHE A 68 -3.44 2.85 -19.81
C PHE A 68 -3.54 4.34 -20.13
N TYR A 69 -2.49 5.11 -19.81
CA TYR A 69 -2.45 6.55 -20.08
C TYR A 69 -2.31 6.85 -21.58
N ARG A 70 -1.55 6.03 -22.32
CA ARG A 70 -1.30 6.14 -23.76
C ARG A 70 -0.72 7.49 -24.20
N TYR A 71 -0.08 8.20 -23.27
CA TYR A 71 0.46 9.56 -23.49
C TYR A 71 -0.57 10.56 -24.05
N ASP A 72 -1.86 10.36 -23.72
CA ASP A 72 -2.97 11.17 -24.21
C ASP A 72 -3.48 12.08 -23.10
N ILE A 73 -3.45 13.40 -23.33
CA ILE A 73 -3.92 14.40 -22.37
C ILE A 73 -5.41 14.23 -22.04
N ASN A 74 -6.21 13.70 -22.98
CA ASN A 74 -7.63 13.41 -22.73
C ASN A 74 -7.82 12.28 -21.71
N ARG A 75 -6.76 11.50 -21.43
CA ARG A 75 -6.71 10.42 -20.45
C ARG A 75 -5.96 10.81 -19.18
N VAL A 76 -5.83 12.10 -18.87
CA VAL A 76 -5.10 12.59 -17.68
C VAL A 76 -5.60 11.95 -16.37
N GLY A 77 -6.87 11.54 -16.30
CA GLY A 77 -7.40 10.79 -15.14
C GLY A 77 -6.71 9.45 -14.89
N ALA A 78 -6.09 8.85 -15.90
CA ALA A 78 -5.23 7.68 -15.75
C ALA A 78 -3.84 8.03 -15.23
N CYS A 79 -3.36 9.28 -15.34
CA CYS A 79 -2.06 9.71 -14.80
C CYS A 79 -2.13 9.90 -13.27
N LEU A 80 -2.35 8.80 -12.56
CA LEU A 80 -2.53 8.79 -11.11
C LEU A 80 -1.22 9.17 -10.40
N PRO A 81 -1.23 10.17 -9.48
CA PRO A 81 -0.06 10.53 -8.70
C PRO A 81 0.55 9.35 -7.94
N SER A 82 -0.30 8.44 -7.44
CA SER A 82 0.15 7.23 -6.75
C SER A 82 0.96 6.28 -7.65
N ILE A 83 0.66 6.22 -8.95
CA ILE A 83 1.43 5.42 -9.91
C ILE A 83 2.73 6.14 -10.25
N HIS A 84 2.67 7.46 -10.50
CA HIS A 84 3.86 8.26 -10.78
C HIS A 84 4.88 8.21 -9.63
N GLN A 85 4.40 8.31 -8.39
CA GLN A 85 5.21 8.28 -7.17
C GLN A 85 6.03 6.98 -7.02
N LEU A 86 5.64 5.88 -7.67
CA LEU A 86 6.44 4.64 -7.67
C LEU A 86 7.86 4.86 -8.22
N ARG A 87 8.05 5.81 -9.15
CA ARG A 87 9.39 6.17 -9.65
C ARG A 87 10.30 6.69 -8.55
N HIS A 88 9.76 7.34 -7.53
CA HIS A 88 10.53 8.01 -6.47
C HIS A 88 10.70 7.15 -5.21
N VAL A 89 10.19 5.92 -5.19
CA VAL A 89 10.29 5.06 -4.01
C VAL A 89 11.74 4.73 -3.66
N HIS A 90 12.60 4.53 -4.66
CA HIS A 90 14.02 4.24 -4.42
C HIS A 90 14.73 5.42 -3.73
N GLU A 91 14.48 6.66 -4.18
CA GLU A 91 14.98 7.88 -3.52
C GLU A 91 14.48 7.97 -2.09
N ALA A 92 13.18 7.72 -1.87
CA ALA A 92 12.58 7.70 -0.54
C ALA A 92 13.23 6.64 0.36
N ILE A 93 13.61 5.48 -0.18
CA ILE A 93 14.33 4.45 0.57
C ILE A 93 15.73 4.90 0.96
N THR A 94 16.45 5.55 0.05
CA THR A 94 17.78 6.09 0.32
C THR A 94 17.75 7.19 1.40
N HIS A 95 16.70 8.00 1.44
CA HIS A 95 16.58 9.11 2.39
C HIS A 95 15.97 8.72 3.74
N CYS A 96 14.94 7.87 3.73
CA CYS A 96 14.12 7.57 4.92
C CYS A 96 14.30 6.14 5.43
N GLY A 97 15.10 5.31 4.76
CA GLY A 97 15.24 3.89 5.02
C GLY A 97 14.11 3.06 4.38
N PRO A 98 14.02 1.75 4.69
CA PRO A 98 13.06 0.86 4.06
C PRO A 98 11.60 1.32 4.17
N MET A 99 10.78 1.03 3.16
CA MET A 99 9.35 1.41 3.14
C MET A 99 8.57 0.84 4.33
N TYR A 100 9.04 -0.28 4.90
CA TYR A 100 8.51 -0.83 6.14
C TYR A 100 8.36 0.23 7.25
N SER A 101 9.31 1.17 7.36
CA SER A 101 9.38 2.16 8.42
C SER A 101 8.30 3.24 8.31
N TYR A 102 7.92 3.64 7.09
CA TYR A 102 6.98 4.74 6.84
C TYR A 102 5.69 4.31 6.13
N ALA A 103 5.49 3.02 5.90
CA ALA A 103 4.25 2.50 5.31
C ALA A 103 3.04 2.75 6.23
N GLN A 104 1.91 3.12 5.61
CA GLN A 104 0.67 3.46 6.33
C GLN A 104 0.04 2.27 7.08
N TRP A 105 0.49 1.04 6.85
CA TRP A 105 -0.05 -0.15 7.52
C TRP A 105 0.12 -0.09 9.04
N ALA A 106 1.22 0.47 9.54
CA ALA A 106 1.45 0.62 10.97
C ALA A 106 0.51 1.66 11.58
N MET A 107 0.42 2.84 10.94
CA MET A 107 -0.45 3.94 11.38
C MET A 107 -1.93 3.56 11.37
N GLU A 108 -2.42 2.94 10.30
CA GLU A 108 -3.82 2.52 10.24
C GLU A 108 -4.19 1.45 11.28
N ARG A 109 -3.23 0.58 11.63
CA ARG A 109 -3.42 -0.40 12.72
C ARG A 109 -3.52 0.31 14.06
N MET A 110 -2.66 1.29 14.32
CA MET A 110 -2.70 2.09 15.55
C MET A 110 -4.03 2.87 15.65
N ASN A 111 -4.48 3.51 14.58
CA ASN A 111 -5.77 4.20 14.55
C ASN A 111 -6.92 3.27 14.93
N GLY A 112 -6.91 2.03 14.40
CA GLY A 112 -7.91 1.02 14.77
C GLY A 112 -7.86 0.62 16.25
N ALA A 113 -6.67 0.53 16.85
CA ALA A 113 -6.51 0.24 18.26
C ALA A 113 -7.02 1.40 19.13
N ILE A 114 -6.68 2.65 18.79
CA ILE A 114 -7.15 3.84 19.50
C ILE A 114 -8.67 3.92 19.46
N THR A 115 -9.29 3.77 18.27
CA THR A 115 -10.75 3.78 18.14
C THR A 115 -11.43 2.70 18.99
N ALA A 116 -10.82 1.51 19.11
CA ALA A 116 -11.35 0.45 19.94
C ALA A 116 -11.32 0.81 21.44
N VAL A 117 -10.20 1.36 21.92
CA VAL A 117 -10.05 1.82 23.32
C VAL A 117 -11.03 2.94 23.65
N THR A 118 -11.14 3.94 22.78
CA THR A 118 -12.08 5.05 23.00
C THR A 118 -13.53 4.57 23.02
N ALA A 119 -13.89 3.60 22.16
CA ALA A 119 -15.23 3.03 22.15
C ALA A 119 -15.55 2.24 23.44
N THR A 120 -14.58 1.50 23.98
CA THR A 120 -14.77 0.82 25.27
C THR A 120 -14.92 1.79 26.42
N ASP A 121 -14.17 2.89 26.43
CA ASP A 121 -14.26 3.91 27.49
C ASP A 121 -15.60 4.65 27.43
N SER A 122 -16.09 4.99 26.24
CA SER A 122 -17.43 5.58 26.07
C SER A 122 -18.53 4.64 26.59
N LEU A 123 -18.45 3.35 26.26
CA LEU A 123 -19.41 2.35 26.74
C LEU A 123 -19.32 2.14 28.26
N CYS A 124 -18.12 2.16 28.84
CA CYS A 124 -17.93 2.08 30.28
C CYS A 124 -18.45 3.34 30.98
N HIS A 125 -18.26 4.52 30.40
CA HIS A 125 -18.80 5.77 30.92
C HIS A 125 -20.34 5.78 30.88
N GLU A 126 -20.96 5.43 29.76
CA GLU A 126 -22.43 5.31 29.64
C GLU A 126 -23.02 4.28 30.60
N ARG A 127 -22.35 3.13 30.77
CA ARG A 127 -22.77 2.11 31.75
C ARG A 127 -22.56 2.56 33.20
N GLY A 128 -21.53 3.36 33.49
CA GLY A 128 -21.28 3.96 34.80
C GLY A 128 -22.33 5.01 35.15
N VAL A 129 -22.70 5.87 34.19
CA VAL A 129 -23.78 6.87 34.33
C VAL A 129 -25.13 6.19 34.58
N ASN A 130 -25.47 5.13 33.82
CA ASN A 130 -26.72 4.40 34.01
C ASN A 130 -26.78 3.60 35.33
N ARG A 131 -25.64 3.16 35.88
CA ARG A 131 -25.61 2.49 37.20
C ARG A 131 -25.70 3.48 38.38
N GLY A 132 -25.35 4.75 38.17
CA GLY A 132 -25.46 5.80 39.19
C GLY A 132 -26.85 6.42 39.34
N CYS A 133 -27.80 6.12 38.44
CA CYS A 133 -29.12 6.78 38.41
C CYS A 133 -30.27 5.96 39.04
N HIS A 134 -29.98 4.84 39.72
CA HIS A 134 -30.98 3.95 40.34
C HIS A 134 -30.87 3.83 41.86
N SER A 135 -30.32 4.83 42.54
CA SER A 135 -30.36 4.90 44.00
C SER A 135 -30.67 6.33 44.44
N LEU A 136 -31.96 6.67 44.43
CA LEU A 136 -32.64 7.64 45.30
C LEU A 136 -34.15 7.48 45.11
#